data_AF-A0A925LJZ8-F1
#
_entry.id   AF-A0A925LJZ8-F1
#
_cell.length_a   1.000
_cell.length_b   1.000
_cell.length_c   1.000
_cell.angle_alpha   90.00
_cell.angle_beta   90.00
_cell.angle_gamma   90.00
#
_symmetry.space_group_name_H-M   'P 1'
#
loop_
_entity.id
_entity.type
_entity.pdbx_description
1 polymer ?
#
loop_
_entity_poly.entity_id
_entity_poly.type
_entity_poly.pdbx_seq_one_letter_code
_entity_poly.pdbx_strand_id
1 'polypeptide(L)' 'MYAKFPFYSVAQLYALSLNTPVAIMLGGDLHYWVVDRNNEVEYMKDGFSLLSHAC' A
#
# COMPACT_ATOMS: atom_id res chain seq x y z
N MET A 1 9.32 -1.02 -1.19
CA MET A 1 8.19 -1.97 -1.10
C MET A 1 8.41 -2.92 0.07
N TYR A 2 7.37 -3.20 0.86
CA TYR A 2 7.45 -4.18 1.97
C TYR A 2 6.77 -5.51 1.61
N ALA A 3 5.54 -5.49 1.10
CA ALA A 3 4.79 -6.69 0.77
C ALA A 3 3.65 -6.41 -0.22
N LYS A 4 3.11 -7.47 -0.84
CA LYS A 4 1.91 -7.43 -1.67
C LYS A 4 0.92 -8.53 -1.30
N PHE A 5 -0.37 -8.24 -1.40
CA PHE A 5 -1.44 -9.13 -0.97
C PHE A 5 -2.60 -9.15 -1.96
N PRO A 6 -3.26 -10.30 -2.15
CA PRO A 6 -4.46 -10.38 -2.99
C PRO A 6 -5.70 -9.74 -2.34
N PHE A 7 -5.69 -9.51 -1.03
CA PHE A 7 -6.83 -8.98 -0.29
C PHE A 7 -6.46 -7.76 0.55
N TYR A 8 -7.31 -6.74 0.53
CA TYR A 8 -7.10 -5.48 1.25
C TYR A 8 -7.00 -5.67 2.76
N SER A 9 -7.86 -6.52 3.33
CA SER A 9 -7.87 -6.80 4.78
C SER A 9 -6.53 -7.35 5.27
N VAL A 10 -5.86 -8.19 4.48
CA VAL A 10 -4.54 -8.73 4.81
C VAL A 10 -3.47 -7.65 4.71
N ALA A 11 -3.53 -6.80 3.68
CA ALA A 11 -2.64 -5.65 3.55
C ALA A 11 -2.78 -4.68 4.74
N GLN A 12 -4.01 -4.43 5.21
CA GLN A 12 -4.27 -3.62 6.39
C GLN A 12 -3.70 -4.23 7.67
N LEU A 13 -3.94 -5.53 7.92
CA LEU A 13 -3.38 -6.22 9.10
C LEU A 13 -1.86 -6.17 9.11
N TYR A 14 -1.23 -6.38 7.95
CA TYR A 14 0.21 -6.25 7.80
C TYR A 14 0.69 -4.82 8.05
N ALA A 15 0.02 -3.82 7.47
CA ALA A 15 0.36 -2.41 7.68
C ALA A 15 0.26 -1.99 9.16
N LEU A 16 -0.75 -2.47 9.89
CA LEU A 16 -0.92 -2.25 11.33
C LEU A 16 0.16 -2.93 12.18
N SER A 17 0.75 -4.02 11.69
CA SER A 17 1.82 -4.74 12.39
C SER A 17 3.19 -4.05 12.27
N LEU A 18 3.33 -3.08 11.37
CA LEU A 18 4.57 -2.35 11.14
C LEU A 18 4.66 -1.13 12.06
N ASN A 19 5.83 -0.93 12.67
CA ASN A 19 6.14 0.25 13.48
C ASN A 19 6.60 1.45 12.63
N THR A 20 6.36 1.42 11.32
CA THR A 20 6.83 2.43 10.36
C THR A 20 5.65 2.98 9.56
N PRO A 21 5.65 4.27 9.19
CA PRO A 21 4.63 4.84 8.32
C PRO A 21 4.60 4.15 6.96
N VAL A 22 3.48 3.53 6.62
CA VAL A 22 3.26 2.87 5.34
C VAL A 22 2.00 3.37 4.64
N ALA A 23 1.96 3.20 3.33
CA ALA A 23 0.78 3.42 2.49
C ALA A 23 0.33 2.09 1.87
N ILE A 24 -0.98 1.92 1.70
CA ILE A 24 -1.56 0.79 0.97
C ILE A 24 -2.01 1.29 -0.40
N MET A 25 -1.50 0.67 -1.46
CA MET A 25 -1.75 1.09 -2.82
C MET A 25 -2.30 -0.09 -3.65
N LEU A 26 -3.24 0.18 -4.54
CA LEU A 26 -3.72 -0.79 -5.53
C LEU A 26 -2.83 -0.72 -6.77
N GLY A 27 -2.15 -1.82 -7.08
CA GLY A 27 -1.33 -1.95 -8.28
C GLY A 27 -2.17 -2.29 -9.51
N GLY A 28 -1.60 -2.07 -10.70
CA GLY A 28 -2.21 -2.50 -11.98
C GLY A 28 -2.36 -4.02 -12.12
N ASP A 29 -1.70 -4.79 -11.24
CA ASP A 29 -1.83 -6.24 -11.12
C ASP A 29 -3.01 -6.68 -10.25
N LEU A 30 -3.90 -5.75 -9.86
CA LEU A 30 -5.05 -5.98 -8.97
C LEU A 30 -4.66 -6.50 -7.57
N HIS A 31 -3.41 -6.30 -7.16
CA HIS A 31 -2.95 -6.61 -5.81
C HIS A 31 -2.83 -5.33 -4.97
N TYR A 32 -2.88 -5.53 -3.65
CA TYR A 32 -2.68 -4.47 -2.65
C TYR A 32 -1.23 -4.48 -2.19
N TRP A 33 -0.55 -3.36 -2.38
CA TRP A 33 0.86 -3.18 -2.10
C TRP A 33 1.03 -2.32 -0.86
N VAL A 34 1.78 -2.83 0.11
CA VAL A 34 2.20 -2.07 1.29
C VAL A 34 3.58 -1.51 1.01
N VAL A 35 3.63 -0.19 0.87
CA VAL A 35 4.84 0.57 0.50
C VAL A 35 5.21 1.56 1.58
N ASP A 36 6.45 2.00 1.56
CA ASP A 36 6.88 3.09 2.44
C ASP A 36 6.12 4.37 2.07
N ARG A 37 5.62 5.07 3.08
CA ARG A 37 4.85 6.29 2.85
C ARG A 37 5.67 7.37 2.13
N ASN A 38 6.98 7.40 2.33
CA ASN A 38 7.85 8.36 1.62
C ASN A 38 7.95 8.08 0.12
N ASN A 39 7.67 6.84 -0.30
CA ASN A 39 7.78 6.42 -1.70
C ASN A 39 6.42 6.38 -2.41
N GLU A 40 5.32 6.69 -1.73
CA GLU A 40 3.96 6.59 -2.29
C GLU A 40 3.81 7.39 -3.60
N VAL A 41 4.47 8.56 -3.68
CA VAL A 41 4.43 9.45 -4.84
C VAL A 41 5.09 8.83 -6.07
N GLU A 42 6.14 8.01 -5.89
CA GLU A 42 6.78 7.31 -6.99
C GLU A 42 5.86 6.21 -7.53
N TYR A 43 5.28 5.40 -6.65
CA TYR A 43 4.33 4.36 -7.05
C TYR A 43 3.08 4.95 -7.73
N MET A 44 2.62 6.14 -7.33
CA MET A 44 1.52 6.83 -8.03
C MET A 44 1.87 7.16 -9.49
N LYS A 45 3.13 7.57 -9.76
CA LYS A 45 3.61 7.81 -11.13
C LYS A 45 3.66 6.53 -11.95
N ASP A 46 3.91 5.40 -11.29
CA ASP A 46 3.90 4.07 -11.89
C ASP A 46 2.47 3.51 -12.09
N GLY A 47 1.44 4.31 -11.82
CA GLY A 47 0.04 3.95 -12.06
C GLY A 47 -0.64 3.25 -10.88
N PHE A 48 0.00 3.20 -9.70
CA PHE A 48 -0.64 2.67 -8.51
C PHE A 48 -1.65 3.69 -7.96
N SER A 49 -2.82 3.20 -7.55
CA SER A 49 -3.84 4.02 -6.92
C SER A 49 -3.69 3.97 -5.41
N LEU A 50 -3.42 5.10 -4.77
CA LEU A 50 -3.43 5.16 -3.31
C LEU A 50 -4.83 4.91 -2.80
N LEU A 51 -4.98 3.91 -1.93
CA LEU A 51 -6.21 3.67 -1.21
C LEU A 51 -6.15 4.57 0.02
N SER A 52 -6.80 5.74 -0.06
CA SER A 52 -6.77 6.69 1.03
C SER A 52 -7.35 6.04 2.30
N HIS A 53 -6.65 6.24 3.42
CA HIS A 53 -7.36 6.28 4.69
C HIS A 53 -8.15 7.59 4.70
N ALA A 54 -9.46 7.50 4.49
CA ALA A 54 -10.37 8.42 5.15
C ALA A 54 -10.15 8.21 6.66
N CYS A 55 -9.42 9.11 7.30
CA CYS A 55 -9.60 9.35 8.72
C CYS A 55 -10.96 10.01 8.92
#